data_AF-A0A7S0GHP2-F1
#
_entry.id   AF-A0A7S0GHP2-F1
#
_cell.length_a   1.000
_cell.length_b   1.000
_cell.length_c   1.000
_cell.angle_alpha   90.00
_cell.angle_beta   90.00
_cell.angle_gamma   90.00
#
_symmetry.space_group_name_H-M   'P 1'
#
loop_
_entity.id
_entity.type
_entity.pdbx_description
1 polymer ?
#
loop_
_entity_poly.entity_id
_entity_poly.type
_entity_poly.pdbx_seq_one_letter_code
_entity_poly.pdbx_strand_id
1 'polypeptide(L)'
;GEPGTNGQHSFFQLLHMGQVVPADFIGFITSQMEIDIKIDDEDLSSHDELMTNFFAQPDALANGLTPEEVRDEGVPENLIVHRTFSGNRPSTVLLMPKLTAYATGQILAIY
;
A
#
# COMPACT_ATOMS: atom_id res chain seq x y z
N GLY A 1 -6.41 -5.46 -11.28
CA GLY A 1 -5.57 -5.28 -10.08
C GLY A 1 -4.60 -6.44 -10.00
N GLU A 2 -3.65 -6.38 -9.07
CA GLU A 2 -2.67 -7.44 -8.78
C GLU A 2 -2.50 -7.53 -7.26
N PRO A 3 -2.13 -8.69 -6.68
CA PRO A 3 -1.78 -8.79 -5.26
C PRO A 3 -0.67 -7.81 -4.87
N GLY A 4 -0.73 -7.28 -3.64
CA GLY A 4 0.39 -6.56 -3.04
C GLY A 4 1.49 -7.55 -2.60
N THR A 5 2.77 -7.22 -2.73
CA THR A 5 3.35 -5.96 -3.24
C THR A 5 3.62 -5.97 -4.76
N ASN A 6 3.29 -7.04 -5.49
CA ASN A 6 3.56 -7.17 -6.93
C ASN A 6 3.06 -5.99 -7.76
N GLY A 7 1.82 -5.53 -7.51
CA GLY A 7 1.26 -4.36 -8.20
C GLY A 7 2.05 -3.06 -7.97
N GLN A 8 2.71 -2.94 -6.82
CA GLN A 8 3.53 -1.77 -6.45
C GLN A 8 4.73 -1.61 -7.37
N HIS A 9 5.30 -2.72 -7.83
CA HIS A 9 6.43 -2.73 -8.76
C HIS A 9 6.02 -2.78 -10.24
N SER A 10 4.71 -2.70 -10.54
CA SER A 10 4.19 -2.75 -11.90
C SER A 10 3.57 -1.43 -12.34
N PHE A 11 2.53 -0.96 -11.64
CA PHE A 11 1.70 0.15 -12.13
C PHE A 11 1.38 1.21 -11.06
N PHE A 12 1.89 1.09 -9.83
CA PHE A 12 1.64 2.09 -8.77
C PHE A 12 2.24 3.46 -9.07
N GLN A 13 3.28 3.55 -9.90
CA GLN A 13 3.76 4.82 -10.43
C GLN A 13 2.64 5.62 -11.11
N LEU A 14 1.77 4.93 -11.89
CA LEU A 14 0.62 5.56 -12.51
C LEU A 14 -0.45 5.91 -11.48
N LEU A 15 -0.71 5.06 -10.47
CA LEU A 15 -1.67 5.37 -9.43
C LEU A 15 -1.28 6.63 -8.64
N HIS A 16 0.02 6.83 -8.41
CA HIS A 16 0.53 7.93 -7.58
C HIS A 16 0.74 9.24 -8.34
N MET A 17 1.18 9.21 -9.60
CA MET A 17 1.51 10.43 -10.37
C MET A 17 0.72 10.59 -11.68
N GLY A 18 0.05 9.54 -12.13
CA GLY A 18 -0.76 9.57 -13.35
C GLY A 18 -2.22 9.93 -13.07
N GLN A 19 -3.11 9.40 -13.93
CA GLN A 19 -4.56 9.52 -13.76
C GLN A 19 -5.02 9.01 -12.38
N VAL A 20 -6.04 9.66 -11.82
CA VAL A 20 -6.63 9.24 -10.55
C VAL A 20 -7.44 7.97 -10.78
N VAL A 21 -7.08 6.92 -10.06
CA VAL A 21 -7.81 5.64 -10.05
C VAL A 21 -8.12 5.31 -8.59
N PRO A 22 -9.40 5.32 -8.16
CA PRO A 22 -9.77 4.84 -6.83
C PRO A 22 -9.31 3.40 -6.62
N ALA A 23 -8.76 3.10 -5.45
CA ALA A 23 -8.17 1.80 -5.15
C ALA A 23 -8.79 1.15 -3.91
N ASP A 24 -9.19 -0.12 -4.02
CA ASP A 24 -9.62 -0.93 -2.88
C ASP A 24 -8.44 -1.80 -2.40
N PHE A 25 -8.02 -1.60 -1.16
CA PHE A 25 -6.99 -2.37 -0.48
C PHE A 25 -7.66 -3.41 0.41
N ILE A 26 -7.39 -4.69 0.14
CA ILE A 26 -7.91 -5.81 0.93
C ILE A 26 -6.73 -6.52 1.61
N GLY A 27 -6.76 -6.60 2.94
CA GLY A 27 -5.69 -7.15 3.77
C GLY A 27 -6.21 -8.09 4.84
N PHE A 28 -5.29 -8.90 5.40
CA PHE A 28 -5.59 -9.85 6.47
C PHE A 28 -4.62 -9.69 7.63
N ILE A 29 -5.10 -9.80 8.87
CA ILE A 29 -4.27 -9.67 10.08
C ILE A 29 -3.31 -10.86 10.21
N THR A 30 -3.72 -12.05 9.79
CA THR A 30 -2.91 -13.27 9.92
C THR A 30 -2.64 -13.91 8.57
N SER A 31 -1.38 -14.31 8.35
CA SER A 31 -0.97 -15.12 7.21
C SER A 31 -1.73 -16.45 7.11
N GLN A 32 -1.89 -16.96 5.90
CA GLN A 32 -2.43 -18.30 5.67
C GLN A 32 -1.43 -19.40 6.03
N MET A 33 -0.13 -19.09 5.98
CA MET A 33 0.91 -20.00 6.46
C MET A 33 0.81 -20.09 7.98
N GLU A 34 0.82 -21.31 8.51
CA GLU A 34 0.67 -21.56 9.96
C GLU A 34 1.84 -20.99 10.78
N ILE A 35 3.00 -20.81 10.14
CA ILE A 35 4.19 -20.21 10.71
C ILE A 35 4.50 -18.97 9.89
N ASP A 36 4.42 -17.82 10.55
CA ASP A 36 4.92 -16.58 9.99
C ASP A 36 6.45 -16.57 10.10
N ILE A 37 7.12 -16.45 8.96
CA ILE A 37 8.57 -16.57 8.89
C ILE A 37 9.17 -15.25 9.34
N LYS A 38 9.90 -15.31 10.45
CA LYS A 38 10.81 -14.25 10.90
C LYS A 38 12.24 -14.75 10.71
N ILE A 39 13.03 -14.00 9.96
CA ILE A 39 14.46 -14.30 9.77
C ILE A 39 15.21 -13.78 11.01
N ASP A 40 16.21 -14.52 11.48
CA ASP A 40 17.07 -14.07 12.57
C ASP A 40 17.72 -12.72 12.20
N ASP A 41 17.82 -11.81 13.18
CA ASP A 41 18.27 -10.41 13.03
C ASP A 41 17.31 -9.44 12.31
N GLU A 42 16.12 -9.86 11.88
CA GLU A 42 15.07 -8.95 11.39
C GLU A 42 14.13 -8.50 12.53
N ASP A 43 13.63 -7.27 12.45
CA ASP A 43 12.69 -6.74 13.45
C ASP A 43 11.26 -7.24 13.23
N LEU A 44 10.86 -7.40 11.96
CA LEU A 44 9.51 -7.75 11.53
C LEU A 44 9.41 -9.19 11.02
N SER A 45 8.21 -9.76 11.09
CA SER A 45 7.90 -10.99 10.36
C SER A 45 7.63 -10.71 8.88
N SER A 46 7.62 -11.76 8.05
CA SER A 46 7.29 -11.63 6.62
C SER A 46 5.88 -11.06 6.40
N HIS A 47 4.90 -11.44 7.24
CA HIS A 47 3.55 -10.89 7.15
C HIS A 47 3.50 -9.44 7.61
N ASP A 48 4.21 -9.08 8.68
CA ASP A 48 4.27 -7.69 9.13
C ASP A 48 4.91 -6.78 8.07
N GLU A 49 5.98 -7.23 7.40
CA GLU A 49 6.63 -6.50 6.29
C GLU A 49 5.67 -6.30 5.09
N LEU A 50 4.83 -7.28 4.77
CA LEU A 50 3.76 -7.10 3.79
C LEU A 50 2.75 -6.03 4.25
N MET A 51 2.39 -6.05 5.53
CA MET A 51 1.37 -5.16 6.09
C MET A 51 1.85 -3.70 6.26
N THR A 52 3.16 -3.44 6.41
CA THR A 52 3.70 -2.07 6.39
C THR A 52 3.27 -1.36 5.11
N ASN A 53 3.39 -2.05 3.96
CA ASN A 53 2.98 -1.54 2.67
C ASN A 53 1.46 -1.40 2.54
N PHE A 54 0.69 -2.34 3.11
CA PHE A 54 -0.78 -2.27 3.10
C PHE A 54 -1.31 -0.99 3.76
N PHE A 55 -0.70 -0.55 4.87
CA PHE A 55 -1.10 0.69 5.54
C PHE A 55 -0.48 1.93 4.91
N ALA A 56 0.78 1.87 4.48
CA ALA A 56 1.48 3.03 3.93
C ALA A 56 0.90 3.50 2.58
N GLN A 57 0.43 2.58 1.73
CA GLN A 57 -0.01 2.93 0.37
C GLN A 57 -1.30 3.79 0.33
N PRO A 58 -2.38 3.46 1.08
CA PRO A 58 -3.53 4.34 1.22
C PRO A 58 -3.17 5.74 1.73
N ASP A 59 -2.30 5.82 2.74
CA ASP A 59 -1.86 7.10 3.32
C ASP A 59 -1.05 7.92 2.31
N ALA A 60 -0.13 7.29 1.57
CA ALA A 60 0.63 7.96 0.52
C ALA A 60 -0.27 8.47 -0.62
N LEU A 61 -1.29 7.70 -1.01
CA LEU A 61 -2.28 8.12 -2.00
C LEU A 61 -3.15 9.31 -1.51
N ALA A 62 -3.54 9.29 -0.23
CA ALA A 62 -4.36 10.32 0.37
C ALA A 62 -3.58 11.63 0.59
N ASN A 63 -2.40 11.54 1.19
CA ASN A 63 -1.65 12.70 1.64
C ASN A 63 -0.69 13.26 0.59
N GLY A 64 -0.11 12.39 -0.25
CA GLY A 64 0.94 12.80 -1.18
C GLY A 64 2.21 13.31 -0.48
N LEU A 65 2.94 14.17 -1.19
CA LEU A 65 4.17 14.82 -0.74
C LEU A 65 4.31 16.13 -1.51
N THR A 66 4.24 17.25 -0.80
CA THR A 66 4.20 18.60 -1.36
C THR A 66 5.57 19.05 -1.91
N PRO A 67 5.61 20.01 -2.85
CA PRO A 67 6.88 20.57 -3.32
C PRO A 67 7.75 21.15 -2.20
N GLU A 68 7.14 21.71 -1.17
CA GLU A 68 7.80 22.23 0.02
C GLU A 68 8.48 21.11 0.82
N GLU A 69 7.75 20.03 1.12
CA GLU A 69 8.32 18.86 1.81
C GLU A 69 9.47 18.22 1.01
N VAL A 70 9.31 18.09 -0.31
CA VAL A 70 10.37 17.60 -1.21
C VAL A 70 11.61 18.51 -1.17
N ARG A 71 11.41 19.84 -1.05
CA ARG A 71 12.52 20.80 -0.93
C ARG A 71 13.22 20.64 0.42
N ASP A 72 12.47 20.42 1.50
CA ASP A 72 13.02 20.22 2.85
C ASP A 72 13.84 18.92 2.96
N GLU A 73 13.55 17.91 2.12
CA GLU A 73 14.39 16.72 1.96
C GLU A 73 15.73 16.98 1.22
N GLY A 74 15.98 18.22 0.78
CA GLY A 74 17.21 18.61 0.10
C GLY A 74 17.27 18.23 -1.38
N VAL A 75 16.12 17.97 -2.01
CA VAL A 75 16.04 17.68 -3.45
C VAL A 75 16.38 18.93 -4.27
N PRO A 76 17.25 18.83 -5.30
CA PRO A 76 17.53 19.94 -6.21
C PRO A 76 16.27 20.52 -6.85
N GLU A 77 16.18 21.85 -6.96
CA GLU A 77 14.97 22.56 -7.40
C GLU A 77 14.42 22.05 -8.76
N ASN A 78 15.30 21.69 -9.69
CA ASN A 78 14.92 21.17 -11.01
C ASN A 78 14.32 19.75 -10.97
N LEU A 79 14.41 19.04 -9.85
CA LEU A 79 13.89 17.68 -9.66
C LEU A 79 12.61 17.66 -8.82
N ILE A 80 12.24 18.76 -8.15
CA ILE A 80 11.12 18.81 -7.20
C ILE A 80 9.81 18.37 -7.87
N VAL A 81 9.52 18.87 -9.07
CA VAL A 81 8.29 18.54 -9.82
C VAL A 81 8.17 17.05 -10.13
N HIS A 82 9.30 16.33 -10.27
CA HIS A 82 9.33 14.90 -10.57
C HIS A 82 9.24 14.01 -9.33
N ARG A 83 9.36 14.59 -8.13
CA ARG A 83 9.27 13.90 -6.83
C ARG A 83 8.06 14.33 -6.01
N THR A 84 7.28 15.29 -6.49
CA THR A 84 6.05 15.74 -5.85
C THR A 84 4.93 14.73 -6.11
N PHE A 85 4.17 14.41 -5.07
CA PHE A 85 2.96 13.59 -5.16
C PHE A 85 1.77 14.44 -4.78
N SER A 86 0.79 14.58 -5.68
CA SER A 86 -0.36 15.47 -5.46
C SER A 86 -1.28 15.05 -4.31
N GLY A 87 -1.19 13.79 -3.85
CA GLY A 87 -2.14 13.21 -2.92
C GLY A 87 -3.57 13.24 -3.47
N ASN A 88 -4.54 13.26 -2.55
CA ASN A 88 -5.98 13.32 -2.82
C ASN A 88 -6.46 12.24 -3.80
N ARG A 89 -5.88 11.04 -3.70
CA ARG A 89 -6.26 9.86 -4.49
C ARG A 89 -7.07 8.92 -3.59
N PRO A 90 -8.35 8.70 -3.89
CA PRO A 90 -9.25 8.00 -2.98
C PRO A 90 -8.90 6.51 -2.87
N SER A 91 -9.04 5.97 -1.66
CA SER A 91 -8.90 4.54 -1.42
C SER A 91 -9.89 4.03 -0.37
N THR A 92 -10.23 2.75 -0.47
CA THR A 92 -11.00 2.01 0.55
C THR A 92 -10.09 0.96 1.17
N VAL A 93 -10.18 0.76 2.48
CA VAL A 93 -9.39 -0.26 3.20
C VAL A 93 -10.33 -1.28 3.83
N LEU A 94 -10.23 -2.54 3.42
CA LEU A 94 -10.89 -3.69 4.02
C LEU A 94 -9.86 -4.58 4.70
N LEU A 95 -9.82 -4.56 6.03
CA LEU A 95 -8.94 -5.40 6.83
C LEU A 95 -9.76 -6.47 7.57
N MET A 96 -9.42 -7.74 7.38
CA MET A 96 -10.12 -8.86 8.03
C MET A 96 -9.17 -9.74 8.86
N PRO A 97 -9.66 -10.54 9.83
CA PRO A 97 -8.78 -11.30 10.70
C PRO A 97 -7.90 -12.34 9.97
N LYS A 98 -8.51 -13.21 9.16
CA LYS A 98 -7.81 -14.28 8.42
C LYS A 98 -8.61 -14.69 7.20
N LEU A 99 -7.92 -15.06 6.11
CA LEU A 99 -8.54 -15.57 4.91
C LEU A 99 -8.97 -17.04 5.11
N THR A 100 -10.20 -17.22 5.57
CA THR A 100 -10.91 -18.49 5.71
C THR A 100 -12.00 -18.63 4.64
N ALA A 101 -12.54 -19.83 4.42
CA ALA A 101 -13.66 -20.01 3.48
C ALA A 101 -14.89 -19.13 3.81
N TYR A 102 -15.16 -18.91 5.10
CA TYR A 102 -16.21 -18.00 5.55
C TYR A 102 -15.91 -16.55 5.15
N ALA A 103 -14.69 -16.08 5.43
CA ALA A 103 -14.21 -14.75 5.04
C ALA A 103 -14.21 -14.55 3.52
N THR A 104 -13.81 -15.57 2.74
CA THR A 104 -13.92 -15.56 1.28
C THR A 104 -15.38 -15.37 0.83
N GLY A 105 -16.32 -16.08 1.47
CA GLY A 105 -17.75 -15.91 1.21
C GLY A 105 -18.26 -14.49 1.52
N GLN A 106 -17.75 -13.86 2.57
CA GLN A 106 -18.09 -12.47 2.90
C GLN A 106 -17.56 -11.49 1.85
N ILE A 107 -16.32 -11.64 1.39
CA ILE A 107 -15.77 -10.81 0.32
C ILE A 107 -16.57 -11.00 -0.97
N LEU A 108 -16.86 -12.24 -1.34
CA LEU A 108 -17.66 -12.56 -2.53
C LEU A 108 -19.07 -11.96 -2.46
N ALA A 109 -19.67 -11.84 -1.28
CA ALA A 109 -21.01 -11.29 -1.14
C ALA A 109 -21.06 -9.75 -1.19
N ILE A 110 -19.94 -9.07 -0.90
CA ILE A 110 -19.85 -7.60 -0.91
C ILE A 110 -19.54 -7.06 -2.31
N TYR A 111 -18.93 -7.86 -3.17
CA TYR A 111 -18.60 -7.54 -4.57
C TYR A 111 -19.62 -8.14 -5.55
#